data_AF-A0A4R4DUR5-F1
#
_entry.id   AF-A0A4R4DUR5-F1
#
_cell.length_a   1.000
_cell.length_b   1.000
_cell.length_c   1.000
_cell.angle_alpha   90.00
_cell.angle_beta   90.00
_cell.angle_gamma   90.00
#
_symmetry.space_group_name_H-M   'P 1'
#
loop_
_entity.id
_entity.type
_entity.pdbx_description
1 polymer ?
#
loop_
_entity_poly.entity_id
_entity_poly.type
_entity_poly.pdbx_seq_one_letter_code
_entity_poly.pdbx_strand_id
1 'polypeptide(L)'
;MGLPHPPTNEASRAEAGHRTDRPAALRGHLALLEENQGETPWCGPAALALATGHSYADAGMLLRSIAPAWYPEEGPIVTAYWRDLLGALEAAGIEYAPVALPEKRRSLIRFARDGLEAGWYLLRITDHFLLLRSHGFGLATLHDNRHTGVLVSARTHGRRHVTHAVRLLGGPLAAA
;
A
#
# COMPACT_ATOMS: atom_id res chain seq x y z
N MET A 1 -60.40 -0.49 -39.20
CA MET A 1 -59.03 -1.04 -39.26
C MET A 1 -58.10 0.08 -39.71
N GLY A 2 -57.20 0.51 -38.83
CA GLY A 2 -56.22 1.58 -39.08
C GLY A 2 -55.42 1.79 -37.81
N LEU A 3 -54.26 1.13 -37.72
CA LEU A 3 -53.35 1.23 -36.57
C LEU A 3 -52.55 2.54 -36.67
N PRO A 4 -52.39 3.32 -35.59
CA PRO A 4 -51.55 4.51 -35.60
C PRO A 4 -50.05 4.14 -35.52
N HIS A 5 -49.24 4.85 -36.31
CA HIS A 5 -47.78 4.78 -36.35
C HIS A 5 -47.14 5.19 -35.00
N PRO A 6 -46.01 4.57 -34.60
CA PRO A 6 -45.22 5.04 -33.47
C PRO A 6 -44.36 6.26 -33.88
N PRO A 7 -44.15 7.24 -32.98
CA PRO A 7 -43.21 8.32 -33.22
C PRO A 7 -41.77 7.82 -33.14
N THR A 8 -41.00 8.12 -34.19
CA THR A 8 -39.55 7.92 -34.30
C THR A 8 -38.84 8.81 -33.28
N ASN A 9 -38.26 8.20 -32.25
CA ASN A 9 -37.54 8.93 -31.21
C ASN A 9 -36.12 9.26 -31.69
N GLU A 10 -35.96 10.45 -32.30
CA GLU A 10 -34.68 11.10 -32.67
C GLU A 10 -33.85 11.54 -31.44
N ALA A 11 -33.72 10.68 -30.43
CA ALA A 11 -33.01 10.98 -29.17
C ALA A 11 -31.84 10.03 -28.87
N SER A 12 -31.33 9.29 -29.86
CA SER A 12 -30.19 8.38 -29.68
C SER A 12 -28.84 9.00 -30.12
N ARG A 13 -28.67 10.29 -29.85
CA ARG A 13 -27.39 11.00 -29.96
C ARG A 13 -27.01 11.71 -28.66
N ALA A 14 -27.55 11.25 -27.53
CA ALA A 14 -27.02 11.58 -26.22
C ALA A 14 -25.73 10.77 -26.00
N GLU A 15 -24.63 11.46 -26.23
CA GLU A 15 -23.45 11.43 -25.36
C GLU A 15 -22.89 10.03 -25.07
N ALA A 16 -21.87 9.67 -25.86
CA ALA A 16 -20.85 8.73 -25.46
C ALA A 16 -20.34 9.12 -24.07
N GLY A 17 -20.90 8.48 -23.05
CA GLY A 17 -20.57 8.65 -21.65
C GLY A 17 -19.06 8.57 -21.49
N HIS A 18 -18.51 9.72 -21.17
CA HIS A 18 -17.11 10.00 -20.91
C HIS A 18 -16.59 8.99 -19.87
N ARG A 19 -15.91 7.93 -20.35
CA ARG A 19 -15.18 6.96 -19.53
C ARG A 19 -13.89 7.63 -19.02
N THR A 20 -14.01 8.48 -18.01
CA THR A 20 -12.84 9.19 -17.45
C THR A 20 -13.01 9.42 -15.96
N ASP A 21 -13.46 8.39 -15.24
CA ASP A 21 -13.22 8.32 -13.82
C ASP A 21 -12.84 6.88 -13.46
N ARG A 22 -11.63 6.48 -13.87
CA ARG A 22 -10.99 5.31 -13.27
C ARG A 22 -10.51 5.78 -11.90
N PRO A 23 -10.97 5.19 -10.79
CA PRO A 23 -10.43 5.52 -9.49
C PRO A 23 -8.91 5.30 -9.55
N ALA A 24 -8.16 6.30 -9.12
CA ALA A 24 -6.71 6.27 -9.16
C ALA A 24 -6.23 4.99 -8.47
N ALA A 25 -5.56 4.13 -9.25
CA ALA A 25 -5.20 2.80 -8.79
C ALA A 25 -4.09 2.91 -7.73
N LEU A 26 -4.18 2.08 -6.69
CA LEU A 26 -3.06 1.93 -5.76
C LEU A 26 -1.85 1.39 -6.50
N ARG A 27 -0.68 1.93 -6.16
CA ARG A 27 0.60 1.42 -6.63
C ARG A 27 0.77 -0.04 -6.21
N GLY A 28 1.37 -0.85 -7.09
CA GLY A 28 1.58 -2.28 -6.88
C GLY A 28 3.02 -2.71 -7.14
N HIS A 29 3.36 -3.93 -6.75
CA HIS A 29 4.71 -4.48 -6.83
C HIS A 29 5.28 -4.55 -8.26
N LEU A 30 4.43 -4.71 -9.28
CA LEU A 30 4.88 -4.71 -10.67
C LEU A 30 5.37 -3.33 -11.13
N ALA A 31 4.72 -2.25 -10.69
CA ALA A 31 5.19 -0.89 -10.97
C ALA A 31 6.53 -0.63 -10.27
N LEU A 32 6.68 -1.10 -9.03
CA LEU A 32 7.96 -0.98 -8.32
C LEU A 32 9.07 -1.80 -9.00
N LEU A 33 8.74 -2.99 -9.51
CA LEU A 33 9.67 -3.83 -10.26
C LEU A 33 10.14 -3.13 -11.55
N GLU A 34 9.22 -2.50 -12.27
CA GLU A 34 9.51 -1.73 -13.48
C GLU A 34 10.41 -0.52 -13.17
N GLU A 35 10.08 0.26 -12.13
CA GLU A 35 10.90 1.40 -11.68
C GLU A 35 12.29 0.97 -11.22
N ASN A 36 12.43 -0.24 -10.72
CA ASN A 36 13.70 -0.83 -10.31
C ASN A 36 14.31 -1.72 -11.40
N GLN A 37 14.05 -1.41 -12.68
CA GLN A 37 14.71 -2.02 -13.85
C GLN A 37 14.56 -3.55 -13.94
N GLY A 38 13.45 -4.09 -13.45
CA GLY A 38 13.18 -5.52 -13.43
C GLY A 38 13.79 -6.26 -12.23
N GLU A 39 14.56 -5.59 -11.38
CA GLU A 39 15.10 -6.16 -10.15
C GLU A 39 14.11 -5.99 -8.99
N THR A 40 14.05 -6.98 -8.09
CA THR A 40 13.14 -6.90 -6.94
C THR A 40 13.52 -5.71 -6.03
N PRO A 41 12.60 -4.75 -5.80
CA PRO A 41 12.86 -3.58 -4.97
C PRO A 41 13.15 -3.95 -3.51
N TRP A 42 13.86 -3.10 -2.76
CA TRP A 42 14.07 -3.29 -1.33
C TRP A 42 12.82 -2.88 -0.54
N CYS A 43 12.50 -3.65 0.51
CA CYS A 43 11.20 -3.55 1.19
C CYS A 43 10.93 -2.20 1.88
N GLY A 44 11.98 -1.51 2.34
CA GLY A 44 11.85 -0.21 3.01
C GLY A 44 11.29 0.88 2.09
N PRO A 45 12.03 1.27 1.03
CA PRO A 45 11.53 2.25 0.07
C PRO A 45 10.27 1.77 -0.65
N ALA A 46 10.13 0.47 -0.93
CA ALA A 46 8.90 -0.09 -1.51
C ALA A 46 7.67 0.13 -0.61
N ALA A 47 7.77 -0.10 0.70
CA ALA A 47 6.65 0.11 1.61
C ALA A 47 6.23 1.59 1.66
N LEU A 48 7.20 2.52 1.58
CA LEU A 48 6.91 3.95 1.50
C LEU A 48 6.28 4.35 0.18
N ALA A 49 6.78 3.86 -0.96
CA ALA A 49 6.18 4.11 -2.26
C ALA A 49 4.73 3.62 -2.31
N LEU A 50 4.44 2.45 -1.73
CA LEU A 50 3.08 1.92 -1.63
C LEU A 50 2.18 2.75 -0.70
N ALA A 51 2.72 3.33 0.38
CA ALA A 51 1.96 4.12 1.33
C ALA A 51 1.68 5.55 0.83
N THR A 52 2.68 6.16 0.19
CA THR A 52 2.67 7.57 -0.22
C THR A 52 2.26 7.76 -1.67
N GLY A 53 2.15 6.68 -2.46
CA GLY A 53 1.85 6.77 -3.90
C GLY A 53 3.02 7.24 -4.76
N HIS A 54 4.09 7.76 -4.16
CA HIS A 54 5.31 8.20 -4.82
C HIS A 54 6.02 7.06 -5.58
N SER A 55 6.91 7.44 -6.51
CA SER A 55 7.80 6.49 -7.16
C SER A 55 8.76 5.82 -6.15
N TYR A 56 9.29 4.66 -6.52
CA TYR A 56 10.31 3.98 -5.72
C TYR A 56 11.57 4.84 -5.50
N ALA A 57 11.95 5.64 -6.50
CA ALA A 57 13.08 6.57 -6.41
C ALA A 57 12.80 7.70 -5.42
N ASP A 58 11.62 8.33 -5.51
CA ASP A 58 11.20 9.41 -4.60
C ASP A 58 11.09 8.91 -3.16
N ALA A 59 10.57 7.70 -2.94
CA ALA A 59 10.55 7.08 -1.62
C ALA A 59 11.96 6.88 -1.06
N GLY A 60 12.93 6.55 -1.92
CA GLY A 60 14.35 6.49 -1.55
C GLY A 60 14.94 7.86 -1.20
N MET A 61 14.62 8.89 -1.98
CA MET A 61 15.04 10.27 -1.68
C MET A 61 14.43 10.77 -0.35
N LEU A 62 13.18 10.44 -0.08
CA LEU A 62 12.51 10.81 1.17
C LEU A 62 13.21 10.17 2.38
N LEU A 63 13.59 8.90 2.30
CA LEU A 63 14.38 8.26 3.37
C LEU A 63 15.71 8.98 3.61
N ARG A 64 16.42 9.35 2.54
CA ARG A 64 17.68 10.13 2.63
C ARG A 64 17.48 11.49 3.28
N SER A 65 16.38 12.19 2.97
CA SER A 65 16.12 13.48 3.62
C SER A 65 15.80 13.36 5.10
N ILE A 66 15.22 12.24 5.53
CA ILE A 66 14.88 12.00 6.95
C ILE A 66 16.12 11.64 7.78
N ALA A 67 17.02 10.81 7.25
CA ALA A 67 18.22 10.37 7.96
C ALA A 67 19.45 10.31 7.04
N PRO A 68 19.97 11.47 6.59
CA PRO A 68 21.04 11.52 5.57
C PRO A 68 22.32 10.82 6.02
N ALA A 69 22.63 10.84 7.32
CA ALA A 69 23.81 10.16 7.87
C ALA A 69 23.70 8.61 7.90
N TRP A 70 22.50 8.05 7.66
CA TRP A 70 22.23 6.61 7.77
C TRP A 70 22.07 5.91 6.42
N TYR A 71 21.86 6.68 5.35
CA TYR A 71 21.63 6.18 4.01
C TYR A 71 22.72 6.66 3.07
N PRO A 72 23.12 5.84 2.08
CA PRO A 72 24.10 6.27 1.09
C PRO A 72 23.52 7.42 0.26
N GLU A 73 24.35 8.41 -0.09
CA GLU A 73 23.94 9.56 -0.91
C GLU A 73 23.36 9.11 -2.25
N GLU A 74 23.94 8.08 -2.86
CA GLU A 74 23.52 7.48 -4.12
C GLU A 74 23.32 5.96 -4.00
N GLY A 75 22.68 5.34 -5.00
CA GLY A 75 22.53 3.89 -5.07
C GLY A 75 21.37 3.30 -4.24
N PRO A 76 21.37 1.97 -3.99
CA PRO A 76 20.24 1.30 -3.36
C PRO A 76 20.22 1.45 -1.83
N ILE A 77 19.04 1.71 -1.28
CA ILE A 77 18.79 1.62 0.17
C ILE A 77 18.38 0.19 0.51
N VAL A 78 19.36 -0.62 0.89
CA VAL A 78 19.18 -2.06 1.19
C VAL A 78 18.51 -2.28 2.55
N THR A 79 18.80 -1.42 3.52
CA THR A 79 18.25 -1.47 4.88
C THR A 79 17.56 -0.15 5.18
N ALA A 80 16.33 -0.20 5.69
CA ALA A 80 15.61 0.98 6.18
C ALA A 80 15.17 0.76 7.63
N TYR A 81 15.10 1.85 8.39
CA TYR A 81 14.75 1.81 9.81
C TYR A 81 13.31 2.25 10.04
N TRP A 82 12.62 1.58 10.96
CA TRP A 82 11.22 1.86 11.28
C TRP A 82 10.95 3.34 11.61
N ARG A 83 11.83 3.94 12.43
CA ARG A 83 11.76 5.37 12.77
C ARG A 83 11.74 6.25 11.53
N ASP A 84 12.58 5.95 10.55
CA ASP A 84 12.74 6.78 9.36
C ASP A 84 11.58 6.61 8.38
N LEU A 85 10.96 5.41 8.36
CA LEU A 85 9.68 5.21 7.65
C LEU A 85 8.58 6.08 8.26
N LEU A 86 8.48 6.17 9.59
CA LEU A 86 7.49 7.02 10.24
C LEU A 86 7.75 8.51 9.95
N GLY A 87 9.01 8.97 10.03
CA GLY A 87 9.36 10.34 9.65
C GLY A 87 9.05 10.65 8.18
N ALA A 88 9.24 9.68 7.29
CA ALA A 88 8.86 9.81 5.88
C ALA A 88 7.33 9.89 5.69
N LEU A 89 6.54 9.11 6.45
CA LEU A 89 5.08 9.25 6.43
C LEU A 89 4.64 10.66 6.87
N GLU A 90 5.23 11.20 7.93
CA GLU A 90 4.93 12.56 8.41
C GLU A 90 5.28 13.62 7.36
N ALA A 91 6.47 13.53 6.77
CA ALA A 91 6.91 14.45 5.73
C ALA A 91 6.04 14.37 4.46
N ALA A 92 5.44 13.22 4.17
CA ALA A 92 4.50 13.02 3.08
C ALA A 92 3.04 13.37 3.45
N GLY A 93 2.78 13.86 4.68
CA GLY A 93 1.44 14.22 5.13
C GLY A 93 0.50 13.02 5.37
N ILE A 94 1.05 11.82 5.57
CA ILE A 94 0.27 10.63 5.86
C ILE A 94 0.02 10.55 7.37
N GLU A 95 -1.21 10.83 7.78
CA GLU A 95 -1.61 10.64 9.16
C GLU A 95 -1.65 9.15 9.55
N TYR A 96 -1.03 8.84 10.69
CA TYR A 96 -1.04 7.50 11.25
C TYR A 96 -1.25 7.49 12.76
N ALA A 97 -1.75 6.37 13.27
CA ALA A 97 -1.89 6.13 14.71
C ALA A 97 -1.12 4.86 15.12
N PRO A 98 -0.42 4.87 16.27
CA PRO A 98 0.25 3.68 16.78
C PRO A 98 -0.76 2.57 17.07
N VAL A 99 -0.39 1.33 16.73
CA VAL A 99 -1.18 0.14 17.09
C VAL A 99 -0.51 -0.56 18.27
N ALA A 100 -1.24 -0.73 19.37
CA ALA A 100 -0.75 -1.45 20.52
C ALA A 100 -0.45 -2.91 20.13
N LEU A 101 0.82 -3.30 20.28
CA LEU A 101 1.24 -4.67 20.05
C LEU A 101 1.23 -5.45 21.39
N PRO A 102 0.81 -6.72 21.37
CA PRO A 102 0.86 -7.56 22.55
C PRO A 102 2.30 -7.82 22.98
N GLU A 103 2.52 -7.99 24.29
CA GLU A 103 3.85 -8.26 24.88
C GLU A 103 4.54 -9.47 24.22
N LYS A 104 3.78 -10.56 24.03
CA LYS A 104 4.25 -11.70 23.23
C LYS A 104 4.02 -11.45 21.75
N ARG A 105 5.11 -11.41 20.99
CA ARG A 105 5.11 -11.29 19.53
C ARG A 105 4.15 -12.30 18.89
N ARG A 106 3.26 -11.81 18.02
CA ARG A 106 2.31 -12.63 17.25
C ARG A 106 2.75 -12.74 15.80
N SER A 107 2.46 -13.88 15.19
CA SER A 107 2.61 -14.04 13.75
C SER A 107 1.62 -13.12 13.02
N LEU A 108 1.93 -12.71 11.79
CA LEU A 108 1.07 -11.85 10.98
C LEU A 108 -0.34 -12.45 10.80
N ILE A 109 -0.47 -13.77 10.64
CA ILE A 109 -1.78 -14.44 10.57
C ILE A 109 -2.58 -14.23 11.86
N ARG A 110 -1.96 -14.41 13.03
CA ARG A 110 -2.65 -14.23 14.32
C ARG A 110 -3.00 -12.76 14.52
N PHE A 111 -2.05 -11.87 14.24
CA PHE A 111 -2.27 -10.43 14.31
C PHE A 111 -3.47 -9.98 13.47
N ALA A 112 -3.61 -10.46 12.22
CA ALA A 112 -4.75 -10.14 11.37
C ALA A 112 -6.07 -10.74 11.88
N ARG A 113 -6.04 -11.93 12.52
CA ARG A 113 -7.23 -12.66 13.00
C ARG A 113 -7.76 -12.18 14.34
N ASP A 114 -6.90 -11.61 15.18
CA ASP A 114 -7.23 -11.27 16.56
C ASP A 114 -7.94 -9.90 16.67
N GLY A 115 -9.01 -9.71 15.91
CA GLY A 115 -9.89 -8.54 16.03
C GLY A 115 -9.31 -7.22 15.47
N LEU A 116 -8.35 -7.29 14.55
CA LEU A 116 -7.79 -6.11 13.90
C LEU A 116 -8.88 -5.36 13.13
N GLU A 117 -9.11 -4.09 13.49
CA GLU A 117 -10.11 -3.25 12.83
C GLU A 117 -9.85 -3.15 11.32
N ALA A 118 -10.94 -3.00 10.56
CA ALA A 118 -10.82 -2.78 9.13
C ALA A 118 -10.05 -1.48 8.84
N GLY A 119 -9.16 -1.52 7.86
CA GLY A 119 -8.33 -0.38 7.50
C GLY A 119 -6.95 -0.77 6.97
N TRP A 120 -6.12 0.25 6.79
CA TRP A 120 -4.76 0.11 6.28
C TRP A 120 -3.74 0.26 7.40
N TYR A 121 -2.69 -0.53 7.32
CA TYR A 121 -1.63 -0.57 8.32
C TYR A 121 -0.27 -0.64 7.62
N LEU A 122 0.69 0.16 8.07
CA LEU A 122 2.10 -0.07 7.78
C LEU A 122 2.66 -0.95 8.89
N LEU A 123 3.25 -2.07 8.50
CA LEU A 123 3.80 -3.05 9.44
C LEU A 123 5.29 -3.27 9.20
N ARG A 124 6.01 -3.45 10.31
CA ARG A 124 7.29 -4.16 10.31
C ARG A 124 7.07 -5.55 10.85
N ILE A 125 7.30 -6.55 10.01
CA ILE A 125 7.42 -7.94 10.45
C ILE A 125 8.91 -8.30 10.55
N THR A 126 9.23 -9.50 11.06
CA THR A 126 10.61 -10.00 11.07
C THR A 126 11.25 -9.84 9.68
N ASP A 127 12.29 -9.02 9.61
CA ASP A 127 13.11 -8.71 8.43
C ASP A 127 12.35 -8.18 7.20
N HIS A 128 11.19 -7.53 7.38
CA HIS A 128 10.42 -7.01 6.22
C HIS A 128 9.45 -5.88 6.60
N PHE A 129 9.17 -5.01 5.63
CA PHE A 129 8.09 -4.01 5.70
C PHE A 129 7.01 -4.32 4.68
N LEU A 130 5.75 -4.08 5.04
CA LEU A 130 4.60 -4.25 4.15
C LEU A 130 3.44 -3.33 4.55
N LEU A 131 2.55 -3.09 3.60
CA LEU A 131 1.21 -2.60 3.90
C LEU A 131 0.26 -3.78 4.07
N LEU A 132 -0.54 -3.72 5.12
CA LEU A 132 -1.62 -4.66 5.37
C LEU A 132 -2.95 -3.92 5.22
N ARG A 133 -3.85 -4.46 4.42
CA ARG A 133 -5.26 -4.08 4.42
C ARG A 133 -6.03 -5.13 5.21
N SER A 134 -6.50 -4.75 6.40
CA SER A 134 -7.50 -5.53 7.13
C SER A 134 -8.87 -5.26 6.55
N HIS A 135 -9.61 -6.32 6.22
CA HIS A 135 -11.00 -6.25 5.80
C HIS A 135 -11.96 -6.46 6.99
N GLY A 136 -11.42 -6.58 8.21
CA GLY A 136 -12.16 -7.04 9.37
C GLY A 136 -12.37 -8.55 9.37
N PHE A 137 -13.03 -9.07 10.41
CA PHE A 137 -13.42 -10.49 10.53
C PHE A 137 -12.26 -11.50 10.38
N GLY A 138 -11.04 -11.06 10.68
CA GLY A 138 -9.83 -11.87 10.56
C GLY A 138 -9.32 -12.10 9.14
N LEU A 139 -9.79 -11.32 8.16
CA LEU A 139 -9.35 -11.34 6.78
C LEU A 139 -8.47 -10.13 6.48
N ALA A 140 -7.30 -10.38 5.87
CA ALA A 140 -6.40 -9.32 5.46
C ALA A 140 -5.64 -9.68 4.18
N THR A 141 -5.34 -8.65 3.38
CA THR A 141 -4.46 -8.73 2.21
C THR A 141 -3.20 -7.92 2.45
N LEU A 142 -2.06 -8.36 1.93
CA LEU A 142 -0.79 -7.64 2.03
C LEU A 142 -0.34 -7.08 0.69
N HIS A 143 0.42 -6.00 0.76
CA HIS A 143 1.10 -5.33 -0.34
C HIS A 143 2.54 -5.09 0.09
N ASP A 144 3.50 -5.58 -0.69
CA ASP A 144 4.92 -5.36 -0.47
C ASP A 144 5.69 -5.28 -1.80
N ASN A 145 7.01 -5.35 -1.74
CA ASN A 145 7.89 -5.34 -2.92
C ASN A 145 7.74 -6.55 -3.85
N ARG A 146 6.95 -7.58 -3.49
CA ARG A 146 6.77 -8.82 -4.27
C ARG A 146 5.31 -9.19 -4.51
N HIS A 147 4.39 -8.61 -3.76
CA HIS A 147 2.99 -8.97 -3.78
C HIS A 147 2.09 -7.73 -3.73
N THR A 148 0.90 -7.85 -4.31
CA THR A 148 -0.12 -6.79 -4.25
C THR A 148 -1.48 -7.43 -4.06
N GLY A 149 -2.15 -7.09 -2.97
CA GLY A 149 -3.51 -7.57 -2.69
C GLY A 149 -3.62 -9.06 -2.43
N VAL A 150 -2.53 -9.74 -2.06
CA VAL A 150 -2.57 -11.20 -1.78
C VAL A 150 -3.03 -11.46 -0.36
N LEU A 151 -3.85 -12.51 -0.16
CA LEU A 151 -4.29 -12.91 1.18
C LEU A 151 -3.11 -13.27 2.07
N VAL A 152 -3.19 -12.87 3.34
CA VAL A 152 -2.22 -13.28 4.36
C VAL A 152 -2.35 -14.79 4.58
N SER A 153 -1.25 -15.51 4.35
CA SER A 153 -1.17 -16.96 4.49
C SER A 153 0.23 -17.36 4.96
N ALA A 154 0.41 -18.65 5.30
CA ALA A 154 1.73 -19.15 5.68
C ALA A 154 2.78 -18.99 4.56
N ARG A 155 2.35 -18.90 3.30
CA ARG A 155 3.22 -18.70 2.12
C ARG A 155 3.55 -17.24 1.87
N THR A 156 2.72 -16.31 2.35
CA THR A 156 2.81 -14.86 2.12
C THR A 156 3.10 -14.16 3.46
N HIS A 157 4.29 -14.39 4.00
CA HIS A 157 4.78 -13.80 5.25
C HIS A 157 4.01 -14.12 6.54
N GLY A 158 2.90 -14.87 6.49
CA GLY A 158 1.98 -15.06 7.60
C GLY A 158 2.55 -15.68 8.89
N ARG A 159 3.68 -16.40 8.79
CA ARG A 159 4.40 -16.98 9.93
C ARG A 159 5.40 -16.01 10.59
N ARG A 160 5.77 -14.92 9.91
CA ARG A 160 6.69 -13.91 10.45
C ARG A 160 5.99 -13.13 11.56
N HIS A 161 6.76 -12.68 12.54
CA HIS A 161 6.22 -11.96 13.68
C HIS A 161 6.06 -10.48 13.38
N VAL A 162 4.94 -9.89 13.78
CA VAL A 162 4.76 -8.44 13.79
C VAL A 162 5.60 -7.85 14.91
N THR A 163 6.40 -6.85 14.58
CA THR A 163 7.30 -6.17 15.52
C THR A 163 6.94 -4.71 15.70
N HIS A 164 6.39 -4.07 14.67
CA HIS A 164 5.89 -2.70 14.72
C HIS A 164 4.65 -2.58 13.83
N ALA A 165 3.75 -1.67 14.20
CA ALA A 165 2.51 -1.44 13.49
C ALA A 165 2.01 -0.01 13.72
N VAL A 166 1.61 0.64 12.63
CA VAL A 166 0.78 1.86 12.67
C VAL A 166 -0.41 1.68 11.74
N ARG A 167 -1.55 2.27 12.10
CA ARG A 167 -2.73 2.39 11.24
C ARG A 167 -2.60 3.68 10.43
N LEU A 168 -2.82 3.60 9.12
CA LEU A 168 -2.89 4.76 8.23
C LEU A 168 -4.34 5.30 8.25
N LEU A 169 -4.55 6.51 8.76
CA LEU A 169 -5.90 7.02 9.04
C LEU A 169 -6.66 7.39 7.76
N GLY A 170 -5.96 7.95 6.77
CA GLY A 170 -6.49 8.21 5.42
C GLY A 170 -6.32 7.04 4.43
N GLY A 171 -5.64 5.97 4.84
CA GLY A 171 -5.16 4.93 3.93
C GLY A 171 -3.93 5.35 3.11
N PRO A 172 -3.44 4.49 2.20
CA PRO A 172 -2.38 4.83 1.27
C PRO A 172 -2.88 5.82 0.22
N LEU A 173 -2.00 6.70 -0.26
CA LEU A 173 -2.31 7.57 -1.39
C LEU A 173 -2.32 6.78 -2.71
N ALA A 174 -3.08 7.26 -3.68
CA ALA A 174 -3.06 6.72 -5.02
C ALA A 174 -1.71 6.99 -5.70
N ALA A 175 -1.38 6.19 -6.72
CA ALA A 175 -0.16 6.42 -7.49
C ALA A 175 -0.19 7.83 -8.12
N ALA A 176 0.86 8.61 -7.86
CA ALA A 176 1.13 9.87 -8.54
C ALA A 176 1.66 9.64 -9.97
#